data_AF-A0A968MQY0-F1
#
_entry.id   AF-A0A968MQY0-F1
#
_cell.length_a   1.000
_cell.length_b   1.000
_cell.length_c   1.000
_cell.angle_alpha   90.00
_cell.angle_beta   90.00
_cell.angle_gamma   90.00
#
_symmetry.space_group_name_H-M   'P 1'
#
loop_
_entity.id
_entity.type
_entity.pdbx_description
1 polymer ?
#
loop_
_entity_poly.entity_id
_entity_poly.type
_entity_poly.pdbx_seq_one_letter_code
_entity_poly.pdbx_strand_id
1 'polypeptide(L)' 'MRNQVDPHFLFNSLNTLTSLIEADPKKAITFVKQLSDMFRYMLDQSSKELMDARSELKFTEAYIFFRK' A
#
# COMPACT_ATOMS: atom_id res chain seq x y z
N MET A 1 18.13 0.42 -3.07
CA MET A 1 17.56 -0.69 -2.27
C MET A 1 16.50 -1.35 -3.13
N ARG A 2 16.50 -2.68 -3.27
CA ARG A 2 15.48 -3.38 -4.08
C ARG A 2 14.12 -3.18 -3.41
N ASN A 3 13.19 -2.50 -4.07
CA ASN A 3 11.80 -2.28 -3.63
C ASN A 3 11.01 -3.61 -3.62
N GLN A 4 11.40 -4.55 -2.77
CA GLN A 4 10.62 -5.74 -2.51
C GLN A 4 9.64 -5.42 -1.39
N VAL A 5 8.36 -5.66 -1.65
CA VAL A 5 7.31 -5.61 -0.64
C VAL A 5 7.68 -6.60 0.46
N ASP A 6 7.72 -6.11 1.71
CA ASP A 6 7.89 -6.99 2.86
C ASP A 6 6.72 -8.01 2.89
N PRO A 7 6.98 -9.32 2.86
CA PRO A 7 5.93 -10.33 2.88
C PRO A 7 4.96 -10.16 4.06
N HIS A 8 5.44 -9.71 5.23
CA HIS A 8 4.59 -9.41 6.38
C HIS A 8 3.66 -8.23 6.13
N PHE A 9 4.09 -7.21 5.39
CA PHE A 9 3.22 -6.09 5.04
C PHE A 9 2.00 -6.55 4.23
N LEU A 10 2.22 -7.44 3.25
CA LEU A 10 1.12 -8.03 2.48
C LEU A 10 0.18 -8.83 3.37
N PHE A 11 0.71 -9.72 4.22
CA PHE A 11 -0.09 -10.52 5.15
C PHE A 11 -0.92 -9.65 6.11
N ASN A 12 -0.32 -8.63 6.71
CA ASN A 12 -1.01 -7.72 7.62
C ASN A 12 -2.11 -6.92 6.90
N SER A 13 -1.82 -6.44 5.69
CA SER A 13 -2.82 -5.73 4.88
C SER A 13 -4.03 -6.61 4.53
N LEU A 14 -3.81 -7.89 4.25
CA LEU A 14 -4.88 -8.85 3.97
C LEU A 14 -5.70 -9.19 5.23
N ASN A 15 -5.05 -9.30 6.40
CA ASN A 15 -5.75 -9.50 7.68
C ASN A 15 -6.63 -8.30 8.02
N THR A 16 -6.09 -7.08 7.89
CA THR A 16 -6.87 -5.84 8.08
C THR A 16 -8.04 -5.74 7.10
N LEU A 17 -7.82 -6.09 5.83
CA LEU A 17 -8.90 -6.14 4.85
C LEU A 17 -9.99 -7.13 5.26
N THR A 18 -9.62 -8.32 5.74
CA THR A 18 -10.57 -9.34 6.21
C THR A 18 -11.41 -8.81 7.37
N SER A 19 -10.79 -8.20 8.38
CA SER A 19 -11.53 -7.58 9.49
C SER A 19 -12.43 -6.42 9.04
N LEU A 20 -12.01 -5.64 8.05
CA LEU A 20 -12.83 -4.56 7.50
C LEU A 20 -14.02 -5.08 6.70
N ILE A 21 -13.91 -6.20 5.98
CA ILE A 21 -15.04 -6.78 5.24
C ILE A 21 -16.19 -7.12 6.22
N GLU A 22 -15.87 -7.63 7.40
CA GLU A 22 -16.84 -7.97 8.43
C GLU A 22 -17.39 -6.72 9.15
N ALA A 23 -16.52 -5.77 9.49
CA ALA A 23 -16.90 -4.60 10.30
C ALA A 23 -17.52 -3.44 9.49
N ASP A 24 -16.99 -3.14 8.31
CA ASP A 24 -17.42 -2.03 7.44
C ASP A 24 -17.06 -2.32 5.96
N PRO A 25 -17.99 -2.94 5.21
CA PRO A 25 -17.76 -3.30 3.80
C PRO A 25 -17.42 -2.10 2.91
N LYS A 26 -17.94 -0.90 3.19
CA LYS A 26 -17.63 0.30 2.39
C LYS A 26 -16.19 0.75 2.61
N LYS A 27 -15.72 0.69 3.86
CA LYS A 27 -14.33 0.95 4.20
C LYS A 27 -13.39 -0.12 3.64
N ALA A 28 -13.80 -1.38 3.64
CA ALA A 28 -13.04 -2.48 3.00
C ALA A 28 -12.81 -2.23 1.50
N ILE A 29 -13.84 -1.80 0.76
CA ILE A 29 -13.73 -1.45 -0.67
C ILE A 29 -12.74 -0.30 -0.88
N THR A 30 -12.76 0.70 -0.01
CA THR A 30 -11.83 1.83 -0.09
C THR A 30 -10.40 1.39 0.21
N PHE A 31 -10.22 0.57 1.24
CA PHE A 31 -8.94 0.03 1.66
C PHE A 31 -8.29 -0.82 0.57
N VAL A 32 -9.02 -1.77 -0.04
CA VAL A 32 -8.47 -2.64 -1.09
C VAL A 32 -8.08 -1.85 -2.36
N LYS A 33 -8.79 -0.76 -2.68
CA LYS A 33 -8.41 0.15 -3.78
C LYS A 33 -7.09 0.85 -3.48
N GLN A 34 -6.94 1.42 -2.29
CA GLN A 34 -5.71 2.09 -1.88
C GLN A 34 -4.52 1.11 -1.83
N LEU A 35 -4.75 -0.10 -1.33
CA LEU A 35 -3.75 -1.17 -1.34
C LEU A 35 -3.31 -1.48 -2.78
N SER A 36 -4.26 -1.65 -3.69
CA SER A 36 -3.97 -1.92 -5.11
C SER A 36 -3.16 -0.80 -5.77
N ASP A 37 -3.47 0.46 -5.49
CA ASP A 37 -2.74 1.61 -6.04
C ASP A 37 -1.31 1.68 -5.48
N MET A 38 -1.13 1.40 -4.19
CA MET A 38 0.17 1.35 -3.54
C MET A 38 1.05 0.24 -4.14
N PHE A 39 0.50 -0.96 -4.36
CA PHE A 39 1.21 -2.06 -5.01
C PHE A 39 1.57 -1.73 -6.47
N ARG A 40 0.64 -1.14 -7.23
CA ARG A 40 0.91 -0.68 -8.60
C ARG A 40 2.08 0.30 -8.63
N TYR A 41 2.07 1.26 -7.71
CA TYR A 41 3.16 2.22 -7.59
C TYR A 41 4.49 1.54 -7.24
N MET A 42 4.53 0.62 -6.29
CA MET A 42 5.78 -0.08 -5.96
C MET A 42 6.34 -0.89 -7.14
N LEU A 43 5.47 -1.54 -7.90
CA LEU A 43 5.85 -2.26 -9.12
C LEU A 43 6.35 -1.30 -10.20
N ASP A 44 5.69 -0.16 -10.39
CA ASP A 44 6.14 0.89 -11.32
C ASP A 44 7.50 1.48 -10.91
N GLN A 45 7.73 1.71 -9.61
CA GLN A 45 9.00 2.21 -9.09
C GLN A 45 10.14 1.19 -9.19
N SER A 46 9.83 -0.11 -9.17
CA SER A 46 10.85 -1.15 -9.42
C SER A 46 11.42 -1.10 -10.86
N SER A 47 10.76 -0.36 -11.76
CA SER A 47 11.15 -0.17 -13.17
C SER A 47 11.76 1.20 -13.50
N LYS A 48 11.81 2.15 -12.56
CA LYS A 48 12.29 3.52 -12.79
C LYS A 48 13.40 3.91 -11.80
N GLU A 49 14.57 4.32 -12.32
CA GLU A 49 15.75 4.66 -11.51
C GLU A 49 15.62 5.99 -10.72
N LEU A 50 14.74 6.90 -11.14
CA LEU A 50 14.58 8.21 -10.50
C LEU A 50 13.10 8.58 -10.41
N MET A 51 12.69 8.93 -9.19
CA MET A 51 11.36 9.36 -8.83
C MET A 51 11.38 10.82 -8.41
N ASP A 52 10.34 11.58 -8.74
CA ASP A 52 10.24 12.96 -8.29
C ASP A 52 9.90 13.03 -6.78
N ALA A 53 10.41 14.07 -6.10
CA ALA A 53 10.26 14.23 -4.65
C ALA A 53 8.80 14.33 -4.16
N ARG A 54 7.86 14.73 -5.02
CA ARG A 54 6.44 14.83 -4.65
C ARG A 54 5.78 13.45 -4.65
N SER A 55 6.20 12.58 -5.56
CA SER A 55 5.82 11.17 -5.58
C SER A 55 6.33 10.45 -4.32
N GLU A 56 7.57 10.71 -3.88
CA GLU A 56 8.13 10.14 -2.64
C GLU A 56 7.36 10.55 -1.38
N LEU A 57 6.95 11.82 -1.28
CA LEU A 57 6.21 12.31 -0.12
C LEU A 57 4.85 11.63 -0.01
N LYS A 58 4.10 11.51 -1.12
CA LYS A 58 2.83 10.79 -1.17
C LYS A 58 2.95 9.33 -0.75
N PHE A 59 4.02 8.66 -1.19
CA PHE A 59 4.27 7.27 -0.82
C PHE A 59 4.57 7.14 0.68
N THR A 60 5.40 8.04 1.24
CA THR A 60 5.72 8.04 2.67
C THR A 60 4.48 8.23 3.54
N GLU A 61 3.58 9.14 3.15
CA GLU A 61 2.31 9.36 3.82
C GLU A 61 1.41 8.11 3.79
N ALA A 62 1.31 7.47 2.62
CA ALA A 62 0.57 6.22 2.46
C ALA A 62 1.19 5.09 3.29
N TYR A 63 2.52 4.96 3.30
CA TYR A 63 3.22 3.96 4.08
C TYR A 63 2.98 4.13 5.58
N ILE A 64 3.05 5.36 6.11
CA ILE A 64 2.74 5.65 7.52
C ILE A 64 1.28 5.32 7.83
N PHE A 65 0.34 5.61 6.92
CA PHE A 65 -1.07 5.30 7.10
C PHE A 65 -1.32 3.79 7.28
N PHE A 66 -0.61 2.94 6.53
CA PHE A 66 -0.75 1.48 6.61
C PHE A 66 0.09 0.81 7.71
N ARG A 67 0.95 1.55 8.41
CA ARG A 67 1.87 1.00 9.43
C ARG A 67 1.29 0.99 10.86
N LYS A 68 -0.03 1.10 11.01
CA LYS A 68 -0.74 0.96 12.28
C LYS A 68 -1.58 -0.31 12.32
#